data_AF-A0A954YF24-F1
#
_entry.id   AF-A0A954YF24-F1
#
_cell.length_a   1.000
_cell.length_b   1.000
_cell.length_c   1.000
_cell.angle_alpha   90.00
_cell.angle_beta   90.00
_cell.angle_gamma   90.00
#
_symmetry.space_group_name_H-M   'P 1'
#
loop_
_entity.id
_entity.type
_entity.pdbx_description
1 polymer ?
#
loop_
_entity_poly.entity_id
_entity_poly.type
_entity_poly.pdbx_seq_one_letter_code
_entity_poly.pdbx_strand_id
1 'polypeptide(L)' 'MPRYGYDSTGVRTIDLDMFASFTPGELYEALRVFFLSRGIEEAIYDVDHDEDGWYAIINDEAYESEWGTPLL' A
#
# COMPACT_ATOMS: atom_id res chain seq x y z
N MET A 1 -16.85 4.28 7.66
CA MET A 1 -16.55 2.90 8.07
C MET A 1 -15.27 2.51 7.37
N PRO A 2 -14.24 2.01 8.07
CA PRO A 2 -13.07 1.46 7.40
C PRO A 2 -13.52 0.27 6.53
N ARG A 3 -13.00 0.18 5.30
CA ARG A 3 -13.45 -0.80 4.28
C ARG A 3 -13.10 -2.26 4.63
N TYR A 4 -12.19 -2.51 5.59
CA TYR A 4 -11.77 -3.85 5.99
C TYR A 4 -11.62 -3.99 7.51
N GLY A 5 -12.14 -5.10 8.06
CA GLY A 5 -12.12 -5.44 9.48
C GLY A 5 -10.79 -6.04 9.92
N TYR A 6 -9.74 -5.22 9.97
CA TYR A 6 -8.49 -5.59 10.62
C TYR A 6 -8.57 -5.18 12.10
N ASP A 7 -8.99 -6.12 12.94
CA ASP A 7 -9.05 -5.97 14.39
C ASP A 7 -7.61 -5.98 14.93
N SER A 8 -7.11 -4.83 15.39
CA SER A 8 -5.88 -4.64 16.20
C SER A 8 -4.53 -4.44 15.51
N THR A 9 -4.42 -4.50 14.18
CA THR A 9 -3.21 -4.04 13.48
C THR A 9 -3.55 -2.71 12.82
N GLY A 10 -2.86 -1.63 13.21
CA GLY A 10 -3.00 -0.34 12.58
C GLY A 10 -2.64 -0.45 11.11
N VAL A 11 -3.66 -0.61 10.27
CA VAL A 11 -3.52 -0.73 8.82
C VAL A 11 -4.29 0.39 8.15
N ARG A 12 -3.75 0.86 7.03
CA ARG A 12 -4.27 2.00 6.28
C ARG A 12 -4.36 1.65 4.82
N THR A 13 -5.41 2.16 4.18
CA THR A 13 -5.54 2.12 2.73
C THR A 13 -4.91 3.36 2.14
N ILE A 14 -4.09 3.17 1.13
CA ILE A 14 -3.38 4.24 0.43
C ILE A 14 -3.70 4.15 -1.05
N ASP A 15 -3.96 5.29 -1.67
CA ASP A 15 -4.14 5.36 -3.12
C ASP A 15 -2.77 5.40 -3.80
N LEU A 16 -2.63 4.62 -4.87
CA LEU A 16 -1.40 4.51 -5.65
C LEU A 16 -1.63 5.20 -6.98
N ASP A 17 -0.91 6.30 -7.20
CA ASP A 17 -0.91 7.02 -8.48
C ASP A 17 -0.03 6.27 -9.50
N MET A 18 -0.61 5.20 -10.07
CA MET A 18 0.07 4.26 -10.97
C MET A 18 -0.72 4.08 -12.25
N PHE A 19 -0.03 3.94 -13.38
CA PHE A 19 -0.67 3.63 -14.67
C PHE A 19 -1.36 2.26 -14.62
N ALA A 20 -2.55 2.15 -15.21
CA ALA A 20 -3.40 0.95 -15.17
C ALA A 20 -2.81 -0.31 -15.86
N SER A 21 -1.58 -0.26 -16.39
CA SER A 21 -0.94 -1.38 -17.08
C SER A 21 -0.27 -2.42 -16.17
N PHE A 22 -0.25 -2.18 -14.85
CA PHE A 22 0.33 -3.14 -13.90
C PHE A 22 -0.67 -4.23 -13.53
N THR A 23 -0.15 -5.42 -13.19
CA THR A 23 -0.95 -6.44 -12.51
C THR A 23 -0.86 -6.28 -10.98
N PRO A 24 -1.86 -6.75 -10.21
CA PRO A 24 -1.81 -6.67 -8.75
C PRO A 24 -0.55 -7.32 -8.16
N GLY A 25 -0.12 -8.45 -8.73
CA GLY A 25 1.08 -9.16 -8.28
C GLY A 25 2.39 -8.42 -8.55
N GLU A 26 2.52 -7.73 -9.69
CA GLU A 26 3.69 -6.90 -9.97
C GLU A 26 3.78 -5.70 -9.02
N LEU A 27 2.63 -5.08 -8.73
CA LEU A 27 2.56 -3.93 -7.85
C LEU A 27 2.84 -4.32 -6.40
N TYR A 28 2.30 -5.45 -5.95
CA TYR A 28 2.60 -6.03 -4.66
C TYR A 28 4.10 -6.31 -4.50
N GLU A 29 4.73 -7.00 -5.46
CA GLU A 29 6.16 -7.31 -5.39
C GLU A 29 7.03 -6.04 -5.43
N ALA A 30 6.68 -5.04 -6.25
CA ALA A 30 7.41 -3.79 -6.34
C ALA A 30 7.39 -3.01 -5.00
N LEU A 31 6.20 -2.86 -4.41
CA LEU A 31 6.05 -2.21 -3.11
C LEU A 31 6.73 -3.03 -2.01
N ARG A 32 6.64 -4.36 -2.05
CA ARG A 32 7.28 -5.24 -1.07
C ARG A 32 8.79 -5.06 -1.08
N VAL A 33 9.41 -5.05 -2.25
CA VAL A 33 10.85 -4.79 -2.41
C VAL A 33 11.21 -3.38 -1.91
N PHE A 34 10.39 -2.38 -2.22
CA PHE A 34 10.60 -1.00 -1.78
C PHE A 34 10.62 -0.87 -0.25
N PHE A 35 9.65 -1.45 0.47
CA PHE A 35 9.58 -1.39 1.92
C PHE A 35 10.64 -2.26 2.60
N LEU A 36 10.91 -3.46 2.06
CA LEU A 36 11.96 -4.33 2.55
C LEU A 36 13.34 -3.66 2.47
N SER A 37 13.61 -2.89 1.40
CA SER A 37 14.87 -2.14 1.26
C SER A 37 15.05 -1.05 2.33
N ARG A 38 13.98 -0.66 3.01
CA ARG A 38 13.94 0.33 4.11
C ARG A 38 13.87 -0.33 5.48
N GLY A 39 13.88 -1.66 5.55
CA GLY A 39 13.81 -2.42 6.80
C GLY A 39 12.39 -2.58 7.37
N ILE A 40 11.36 -2.24 6.59
CA ILE A 40 9.97 -2.39 7.02
C ILE A 40 9.47 -3.74 6.51
N GLU A 41 9.42 -4.69 7.43
CA GLU A 41 8.92 -6.04 7.16
C GLU A 41 7.38 -6.03 7.21
N GLU A 42 6.74 -6.91 6.43
CA GLU A 42 5.26 -7.07 6.43
C GLU A 42 4.47 -5.76 6.18
N ALA A 43 5.06 -4.87 5.37
CA ALA A 43 4.50 -3.55 5.08
C ALA A 43 3.14 -3.57 4.37
N ILE A 44 2.86 -4.61 3.56
CA ILE A 44 1.71 -4.68 2.66
C ILE A 44 0.89 -5.93 2.98
N TYR A 45 -0.40 -5.74 3.16
CA TYR A 45 -1.37 -6.81 3.33
C TYR A 45 -2.05 -7.19 2.03
N ASP A 46 -2.38 -6.19 1.21
CA ASP A 46 -3.08 -6.41 -0.05
C ASP A 46 -2.88 -5.24 -1.03
N VAL A 47 -3.07 -5.51 -2.32
CA VAL A 47 -3.05 -4.51 -3.40
C VAL A 47 -4.15 -4.84 -4.39
N ASP A 48 -4.99 -3.87 -4.69
CA ASP A 48 -6.14 -4.06 -5.57
C ASP A 48 -6.46 -2.78 -6.37
N HIS A 49 -7.42 -2.87 -7.30
CA HIS A 49 -7.82 -1.79 -8.18
C HIS A 49 -9.34 -1.68 -8.27
N ASP A 50 -9.88 -0.50 -7.97
CA ASP A 50 -11.31 -0.19 -8.08
C ASP A 50 -11.60 0.91 -9.14
N GLU A 51 -12.78 1.53 -9.08
CA GLU A 51 -13.18 2.59 -10.02
C GLU A 51 -12.38 3.89 -9.83
N ASP A 52 -11.74 4.07 -8.66
CA ASP A 52 -10.96 5.26 -8.30
C ASP A 52 -9.45 5.08 -8.61
N GLY A 53 -8.99 3.83 -8.79
CA GLY A 53 -7.63 3.51 -9.21
C GLY A 53 -7.01 2.38 -8.39
N TRP A 54 -5.67 2.33 -8.37
CA TRP A 54 -4.93 1.36 -7.55
C TRP A 54 -4.91 1.80 -6.10
N TYR A 55 -5.06 0.85 -5.19
CA TYR A 55 -4.84 1.08 -3.76
C TYR A 55 -4.06 -0.07 -3.13
N ALA A 56 -3.39 0.21 -2.02
CA ALA A 56 -2.75 -0.80 -1.18
C ALA A 56 -3.23 -0.70 0.27
N ILE A 57 -3.29 -1.85 0.94
CA ILE A 57 -3.51 -1.94 2.38
C ILE A 57 -2.14 -2.16 3.02
N ILE A 58 -1.69 -1.20 3.82
CA ILE A 58 -0.37 -1.21 4.44
C ILE A 58 -0.45 -1.09 5.96
N ASN A 59 0.60 -1.48 6.69
CA ASN A 59 0.68 -1.24 8.14
C ASN A 59 1.02 0.24 8.46
N ASP A 60 0.83 0.63 9.72
CA ASP A 60 1.09 1.99 10.19
C ASP A 60 2.58 2.38 10.06
N GLU A 61 3.52 1.45 10.26
CA GLU A 61 4.97 1.72 10.12
C GLU A 61 5.35 2.11 8.68
N ALA A 62 4.78 1.41 7.71
CA ALA A 62 4.90 1.71 6.29
C ALA A 62 4.25 3.06 5.96
N TYR A 63 3.12 3.38 6.61
CA TYR A 63 2.43 4.66 6.42
C TYR A 63 3.21 5.84 7.02
N GLU A 64 3.84 5.66 8.18
CA GLU A 64 4.63 6.71 8.86
C GLU A 64 5.98 6.98 8.19
N SER A 65 6.42 6.11 7.30
CA SER A 65 7.64 6.31 6.51
C SER A 65 7.48 7.46 5.52
N GLU A 66 8.57 7.93 4.91
CA GLU A 66 8.50 8.88 3.77
C GLU A 66 8.46 8.11 2.44
N TRP A 67 7.36 8.26 1.71
CA TRP A 67 7.08 7.59 0.42
C TRP A 67 6.73 8.66 -0.60
N GLY A 68 7.76 9.24 -1.21
CA GLY A 68 7.59 10.25 -2.26
C GLY A 68 7.02 11.57 -1.75
N THR A 69 6.41 12.34 -2.67
CA THR A 69 5.79 13.63 -2.34
C THR A 69 4.30 13.42 -2.09
N PRO A 70 3.76 13.82 -0.92
CA PRO A 70 2.33 13.74 -0.67
C PRO A 70 1.57 14.59 -1.69
N LEU A 71 0.55 13.99 -2.32
CA LEU A 71 -0.38 14.71 -3.18
C LEU A 71 -1.28 15.56 -2.28
N LEU A 72 -1.19 16.88 -2.44
CA LEU A 72 -1.96 17.91 -1.73
C LEU A 72 -3.41 17.98 -2.22
#